data_AF-A0A518CVD6-F1
#
_entry.id   AF-A0A518CVD6-F1
#
_cell.length_a   1.000
_cell.length_b   1.000
_cell.length_c   1.000
_cell.angle_alpha   90.00
_cell.angle_beta   90.00
_cell.angle_gamma   90.00
#
_symmetry.space_group_name_H-M   'P 1'
#
loop_
_entity.id
_entity.type
_entity.pdbx_description
1 polymer ?
#
loop_
_entity_poly.entity_id
_entity_poly.type
_entity_poly.pdbx_seq_one_letter_code
_entity_poly.pdbx_strand_id
1 'polypeptide(L)'
;MEQVRDLLVPYVPPERSRYRFRHVDECMKKGVAPTTVVFELAERDVLGMKPRVRRRLRERCLVFDPQRVWMRSLARAVFHGTAEGRQEPDDEWLEWVLSRSLRDLLYEDRENQTNLVPIPEGAEDDYALMTELLGIPADDARLAAVRFNDMAYDRRVIAFRTIVEGWSLDQCVEAGFGDHAHVQSELRAALAHISNTTDPLNPRIVGDDGEFL
;
A
#
# COMPACT_ATOMS: atom_id res chain seq x y z
N MET A 1 2.76 -0.78 -15.39
CA MET A 1 3.35 -2.14 -15.27
C MET A 1 4.53 -2.24 -14.30
N GLU A 2 5.19 -1.12 -13.94
CA GLU A 2 6.39 -1.12 -13.09
C GLU A 2 6.08 -1.48 -11.62
N GLN A 3 4.95 -0.99 -11.08
CA GLN A 3 4.50 -1.30 -9.72
C GLN A 3 4.25 -2.80 -9.48
N VAL A 4 3.58 -3.48 -10.42
CA VAL A 4 3.33 -4.93 -10.32
C VAL A 4 4.66 -5.68 -10.33
N ARG A 5 5.61 -5.29 -11.19
CA ARG A 5 6.95 -5.89 -11.22
C ARG A 5 7.67 -5.69 -9.89
N ASP A 6 7.57 -4.50 -9.31
CA ASP A 6 8.21 -4.15 -8.05
C ASP A 6 7.71 -4.97 -6.85
N LEU A 7 6.42 -5.33 -6.83
CA LEU A 7 5.84 -6.24 -5.82
C LEU A 7 6.33 -7.68 -5.96
N LEU A 8 6.73 -8.10 -7.15
CA LEU A 8 7.12 -9.48 -7.46
C LEU A 8 8.62 -9.76 -7.29
N VAL A 9 9.47 -8.73 -7.18
CA VAL A 9 10.91 -8.91 -6.95
C VAL A 9 11.16 -9.58 -5.59
N PRO A 10 11.88 -10.72 -5.54
CA PRO A 10 12.22 -11.39 -4.30
C PRO A 10 12.99 -10.45 -3.35
N TYR A 11 12.63 -10.48 -2.07
CA TYR A 11 13.34 -9.72 -1.05
C TYR A 11 14.75 -10.30 -0.84
N VAL A 12 15.76 -9.46 -1.02
CA VAL A 12 17.12 -9.71 -0.52
C VAL A 12 17.34 -8.77 0.67
N PRO A 13 17.58 -9.29 1.89
CA PRO A 13 17.89 -8.45 3.04
C PRO A 13 19.10 -7.58 2.74
N PRO A 14 19.01 -6.24 2.91
CA PRO A 14 20.21 -5.43 2.83
C PRO A 14 21.18 -5.88 3.93
N GLU A 15 22.48 -5.94 3.61
CA GLU A 15 23.50 -6.05 4.64
C GLU A 15 23.24 -4.96 5.68
N ARG A 16 23.23 -5.32 6.98
CA ARG A 16 22.85 -4.43 8.08
C ARG A 16 23.47 -3.05 7.90
N SER A 17 22.67 -2.12 7.41
CA SER A 17 23.08 -0.73 7.25
C SER A 17 23.33 -0.18 8.64
N ARG A 18 24.59 0.18 8.92
CA ARG A 18 25.01 0.84 10.18
C ARG A 18 24.58 2.31 10.17
N TYR A 19 23.36 2.59 9.73
CA TYR A 19 22.86 3.95 9.71
C TYR A 19 22.52 4.39 11.13
N ARG A 20 23.03 5.56 11.50
CA ARG A 20 22.78 6.18 12.81
C ARG A 20 21.87 7.37 12.61
N PHE A 21 20.71 7.36 13.26
CA PHE A 21 19.81 8.52 13.36
C PHE A 21 20.47 9.76 13.95
N ARG A 22 21.65 9.62 14.55
CA ARG A 22 22.50 10.75 14.93
C ARG A 22 22.68 11.76 13.78
N HIS A 23 22.80 11.30 12.52
CA HIS A 23 22.90 12.21 11.38
C HIS A 23 21.60 13.02 11.17
N VAL A 24 20.44 12.38 11.31
CA VAL A 24 19.12 13.02 11.23
C VAL A 24 18.97 14.09 12.32
N ASP A 25 19.29 13.75 13.56
CA ASP A 25 19.25 14.69 14.70
C ASP A 25 20.23 15.86 14.51
N GLU A 26 21.45 15.60 14.01
CA GLU A 26 22.42 16.64 13.70
C GLU A 26 21.97 17.57 12.56
N CYS A 27 21.36 17.04 11.50
CA CYS A 27 20.79 17.83 10.41
C CYS A 27 19.63 18.70 10.92
N MET A 28 18.71 18.12 11.69
CA MET A 28 17.58 18.85 12.28
C MET A 28 18.05 19.96 13.24
N LYS A 29 19.06 19.70 14.09
CA LYS A 29 19.69 20.71 14.95
C LYS A 29 20.40 21.82 14.20
N LYS A 30 20.92 21.54 13.00
CA LYS A 30 21.51 22.54 12.10
C LYS A 30 20.48 23.33 11.30
N GLY A 31 19.18 23.11 11.54
CA GLY A 31 18.09 23.79 10.83
C GLY A 31 17.87 23.27 9.41
N VAL A 32 18.39 22.09 9.06
CA VAL A 32 18.07 21.44 7.79
C VAL A 32 16.57 21.11 7.79
N ALA A 33 15.89 21.42 6.68
CA ALA A 33 14.47 21.16 6.57
C ALA A 33 14.18 19.65 6.72
N PRO A 34 13.13 19.24 7.46
CA PRO A 34 12.79 17.83 7.65
C PRO A 34 12.60 17.08 6.33
N THR A 35 12.05 17.77 5.32
CA THR A 35 11.87 17.23 3.98
C THR A 35 13.21 16.85 3.33
N THR A 36 14.22 17.71 3.43
CA THR A 36 15.58 17.42 2.94
C THR A 36 16.17 16.19 3.62
N VAL A 37 16.02 16.07 4.94
CA VAL A 37 16.52 14.90 5.69
C VAL A 37 15.81 13.62 5.24
N VAL A 38 14.49 13.67 5.04
CA VAL A 38 13.73 12.53 4.50
C VAL A 38 14.21 12.16 3.10
N PHE A 39 14.45 13.13 2.20
CA PHE A 39 14.96 12.85 0.85
C PHE A 39 16.35 12.20 0.86
N GLU A 40 17.27 12.68 1.70
CA GLU A 40 18.61 12.08 1.84
C GLU A 40 18.55 10.63 2.32
N LEU A 41 17.68 10.35 3.29
CA LEU A 41 17.44 8.98 3.74
C LEU A 41 16.79 8.12 2.64
N ALA A 42 15.93 8.73 1.82
CA ALA A 42 15.19 8.07 0.77
C ALA A 42 16.11 7.62 -0.38
N GLU A 43 17.06 8.47 -0.80
CA GLU A 43 17.97 8.16 -1.91
C GLU A 43 18.78 6.88 -1.70
N ARG A 44 19.17 6.60 -0.46
CA ARG A 44 20.06 5.47 -0.13
C ARG A 44 19.36 4.30 0.56
N ASP A 45 18.07 4.41 0.82
CA ASP A 45 17.27 3.49 1.64
C ASP A 45 18.06 2.98 2.87
N VAL A 46 18.64 3.91 3.62
CA VAL A 46 19.61 3.58 4.68
C VAL A 46 19.01 2.77 5.83
N LEU A 47 17.69 2.79 5.98
CA LEU A 47 16.96 1.98 6.95
C LEU A 47 16.53 0.61 6.37
N GLY A 48 16.75 0.37 5.08
CA GLY A 48 16.29 -0.83 4.37
C GLY A 48 14.76 -0.95 4.34
N MET A 49 14.05 0.18 4.25
CA MET A 49 12.59 0.20 4.38
C MET A 49 11.89 -0.25 3.11
N LYS A 50 12.43 0.02 1.91
CA LYS A 50 11.81 -0.40 0.64
C LYS A 50 11.53 -1.90 0.61
N PRO A 51 12.51 -2.79 0.88
CA PRO A 51 12.22 -4.20 0.86
C PRO A 51 11.29 -4.66 2.00
N ARG A 52 11.38 -4.05 3.19
CA ARG A 52 10.46 -4.36 4.30
C ARG A 52 9.02 -4.04 3.93
N VAL A 53 8.79 -2.91 3.28
CA VAL A 53 7.49 -2.51 2.72
C VAL A 53 6.98 -3.55 1.74
N ARG A 54 7.76 -3.92 0.72
CA ARG A 54 7.37 -4.92 -0.30
C ARG A 54 7.01 -6.26 0.34
N ARG A 55 7.88 -6.76 1.23
CA ARG A 55 7.63 -7.98 2.00
C ARG A 55 6.31 -7.89 2.77
N ARG A 56 6.10 -6.79 3.49
CA ARG A 56 4.92 -6.62 4.33
C ARG A 56 3.62 -6.49 3.52
N LEU A 57 3.65 -5.77 2.40
CA LEU A 57 2.50 -5.68 1.49
C LEU A 57 2.11 -7.06 0.96
N ARG A 58 3.11 -7.87 0.57
CA ARG A 58 2.90 -9.24 0.10
C ARG A 58 2.38 -10.17 1.20
N GLU A 59 2.99 -10.15 2.38
CA GLU A 59 2.58 -10.96 3.55
C GLU A 59 1.14 -10.64 4.01
N ARG A 60 0.73 -9.38 3.90
CA ARG A 60 -0.62 -8.94 4.33
C ARG A 60 -1.63 -8.91 3.18
N CYS A 61 -1.16 -9.21 1.97
CA CYS A 61 -1.92 -9.17 0.73
C CYS A 61 -2.64 -7.82 0.56
N LEU A 62 -1.92 -6.72 0.79
CA LEU A 62 -2.44 -5.37 0.67
C LEU A 62 -2.07 -4.78 -0.68
N VAL A 63 -3.00 -4.07 -1.29
CA VAL A 63 -2.76 -3.29 -2.51
C VAL A 63 -2.51 -1.84 -2.12
N PHE A 64 -1.25 -1.46 -2.20
CA PHE A 64 -0.78 -0.08 -2.11
C PHE A 64 0.36 0.09 -3.09
N ASP A 65 0.56 1.30 -3.59
CA ASP A 65 1.84 1.67 -4.17
C ASP A 65 2.97 1.54 -3.11
N PRO A 66 4.01 0.74 -3.37
CA PRO A 66 5.11 0.55 -2.41
C PRO A 66 5.86 1.84 -2.08
N GLN A 67 5.98 2.78 -3.03
CA GLN A 67 6.70 4.03 -2.82
C GLN A 67 5.92 4.95 -1.85
N ARG A 68 4.60 5.02 -1.95
CA ARG A 68 3.71 5.72 -1.01
C ARG A 68 3.88 5.22 0.42
N VAL A 69 3.86 3.89 0.62
CA VAL A 69 4.04 3.27 1.95
C VAL A 69 5.45 3.52 2.48
N TRP A 70 6.46 3.41 1.62
CA TRP A 70 7.85 3.66 1.97
C TRP A 70 8.07 5.09 2.42
N MET A 71 7.61 6.09 1.65
CA MET A 71 7.73 7.51 1.99
C MET A 71 7.00 7.83 3.32
N ARG A 72 5.78 7.32 3.52
CA ARG A 72 5.05 7.49 4.78
C ARG A 72 5.81 6.88 5.95
N SER A 73 6.37 5.69 5.77
CA SER A 73 7.13 4.99 6.81
C SER A 73 8.44 5.67 7.13
N LEU A 74 9.11 6.25 6.14
CA LEU A 74 10.33 7.01 6.34
C LEU A 74 10.08 8.30 7.10
N ALA A 75 9.05 9.07 6.71
CA ALA A 75 8.64 10.27 7.42
C ALA A 75 8.29 9.97 8.89
N ARG A 76 7.57 8.86 9.13
CA ARG A 76 7.23 8.40 10.47
C ARG A 76 8.48 7.97 11.25
N ALA A 77 9.41 7.25 10.64
CA ALA A 77 10.66 6.84 11.26
C ALA A 77 11.50 8.06 11.71
N VAL A 78 11.60 9.09 10.87
CA VAL A 78 12.29 10.33 11.22
C VAL A 78 11.60 11.02 12.39
N PHE A 79 10.28 11.21 12.32
CA PHE A 79 9.52 11.88 13.37
C PHE A 79 9.67 11.21 14.74
N HIS A 80 9.40 9.90 14.82
CA HIS A 80 9.50 9.16 16.09
C HIS A 80 10.95 8.92 16.52
N GLY A 81 11.86 8.66 15.58
CA GLY A 81 13.28 8.47 15.86
C GLY A 81 13.89 9.71 16.55
N THR A 82 13.58 10.91 16.04
CA THR A 82 14.01 12.16 16.66
C THR A 82 13.32 12.41 18.01
N ALA A 83 11.99 12.20 18.09
CA ALA A 83 11.24 12.44 19.33
C ALA A 83 11.64 11.51 20.49
N GLU A 84 11.94 10.24 20.19
CA GLU A 84 12.36 9.23 21.17
C GLU A 84 13.88 9.26 21.46
N GLY A 85 14.65 10.09 20.74
CA GLY A 85 16.11 10.12 20.85
C GLY A 85 16.79 8.82 20.42
N ARG A 86 16.14 8.02 19.56
CA ARG A 86 16.70 6.74 19.08
C ARG A 86 17.86 7.00 18.14
N GLN A 87 19.00 6.36 18.41
CA GLN A 87 20.20 6.50 17.59
C GLN A 87 20.38 5.35 16.59
N GLU A 88 19.95 4.14 16.95
CA GLU A 88 20.10 2.92 16.16
C GLU A 88 18.76 2.16 16.23
N PRO A 89 17.94 2.19 15.17
CA PRO A 89 16.69 1.44 15.16
C PRO A 89 16.98 -0.05 14.99
N ASP A 90 16.34 -0.86 15.82
CA ASP A 90 16.29 -2.31 15.62
C ASP A 90 15.17 -2.71 14.65
N ASP A 91 15.19 -3.97 14.23
CA ASP A 91 14.21 -4.50 13.29
C ASP A 91 12.79 -4.44 13.85
N GLU A 92 12.60 -4.74 15.15
CA GLU A 92 11.28 -4.72 15.78
C GLU A 92 10.64 -3.32 15.72
N TRP A 93 11.42 -2.29 16.00
CA TRP A 93 10.96 -0.90 15.92
C TRP A 93 10.64 -0.48 14.49
N LEU A 94 11.46 -0.86 13.50
CA LEU A 94 11.19 -0.57 12.09
C LEU A 94 9.89 -1.25 11.62
N GLU A 95 9.66 -2.49 12.04
CA GLU A 95 8.42 -3.21 11.74
C GLU A 95 7.20 -2.59 12.45
N TRP A 96 7.38 -2.03 13.66
CA TRP A 96 6.36 -1.24 14.33
C TRP A 96 6.03 0.05 13.57
N VAL A 97 7.04 0.81 13.12
CA VAL A 97 6.86 2.02 12.31
C VAL A 97 6.09 1.70 11.04
N LEU A 98 6.51 0.67 10.30
CA LEU A 98 5.86 0.21 9.07
C LEU A 98 4.40 -0.18 9.32
N SER A 99 4.14 -0.94 10.38
CA SER A 99 2.79 -1.38 10.74
C SER A 99 1.87 -0.21 11.07
N ARG A 100 2.40 0.84 11.72
CA ARG A 100 1.66 2.09 11.99
C ARG A 100 1.36 2.85 10.71
N SER A 101 2.36 3.04 9.85
CA SER A 101 2.19 3.73 8.56
C SER A 101 1.14 3.07 7.67
N LEU A 102 1.13 1.74 7.57
CA LEU A 102 0.12 1.01 6.82
C LEU A 102 -1.29 1.23 7.40
N ARG A 103 -1.43 1.20 8.72
CA ARG A 103 -2.72 1.46 9.38
C ARG A 103 -3.23 2.87 9.08
N ASP A 104 -2.34 3.86 9.16
CA ASP A 104 -2.72 5.25 8.90
C ASP A 104 -3.14 5.44 7.45
N LEU A 105 -2.41 4.86 6.48
CA LEU A 105 -2.79 4.92 5.06
C LEU A 105 -4.13 4.24 4.79
N LEU A 106 -4.39 3.07 5.39
CA LEU A 106 -5.70 2.42 5.29
C LEU A 106 -6.83 3.28 5.86
N TYR A 107 -6.57 3.95 6.99
CA TYR A 107 -7.56 4.84 7.61
C TYR A 107 -7.79 6.09 6.76
N GLU A 108 -6.73 6.73 6.31
CA GLU A 108 -6.75 7.94 5.47
C GLU A 108 -7.46 7.68 4.13
N ASP A 109 -7.19 6.56 3.46
CA ASP A 109 -7.88 6.23 2.20
C ASP A 109 -9.39 6.00 2.42
N ARG A 110 -9.76 5.33 3.52
CA ARG A 110 -11.17 5.15 3.89
C ARG A 110 -11.85 6.47 4.22
N GLU A 111 -11.20 7.32 5.00
CA GLU A 111 -11.72 8.63 5.39
C GLU A 111 -11.86 9.56 4.18
N ASN A 112 -10.82 9.64 3.34
CA ASN A 112 -10.85 10.42 2.10
C ASN A 112 -11.93 9.91 1.14
N GLN A 113 -12.12 8.60 1.05
CA GLN A 113 -13.21 8.03 0.26
C GLN A 113 -14.59 8.39 0.83
N THR A 114 -14.77 8.25 2.15
CA THR A 114 -16.04 8.57 2.83
C THR A 114 -16.40 10.04 2.71
N ASN A 115 -15.39 10.92 2.78
CA ASN A 115 -15.56 12.37 2.67
C ASN A 115 -15.49 12.89 1.23
N LEU A 116 -15.44 12.00 0.23
CA LEU A 116 -15.36 12.34 -1.19
C LEU A 116 -14.22 13.33 -1.53
N VAL A 117 -13.09 13.23 -0.81
CA VAL A 117 -11.91 14.06 -1.05
C VAL A 117 -11.36 13.69 -2.43
N PRO A 118 -11.16 14.61 -3.37
CA PRO A 118 -10.58 14.27 -4.68
C PRO A 118 -9.17 13.66 -4.54
N ILE A 119 -8.80 12.78 -5.47
CA ILE A 119 -7.39 12.37 -5.58
C ILE A 119 -6.60 13.59 -6.07
N PRO A 120 -5.51 13.99 -5.38
CA PRO A 120 -4.68 15.10 -5.84
C PRO A 120 -4.12 14.84 -7.24
N GLU A 121 -4.00 15.90 -8.05
CA GLU A 121 -3.37 15.82 -9.37
C GLU A 121 -1.93 15.28 -9.23
N GLY A 122 -1.59 14.26 -10.04
CA GLY A 122 -0.30 13.58 -10.00
C GLY A 122 -0.19 12.47 -8.95
N ALA A 123 -1.26 12.18 -8.20
CA ALA A 123 -1.35 11.05 -7.27
C ALA A 123 -2.18 9.87 -7.82
N GLU A 124 -2.53 9.88 -9.11
CA GLU A 124 -3.26 8.80 -9.76
C GLU A 124 -2.45 7.49 -9.76
N ASP A 125 -1.12 7.62 -9.85
CA ASP A 125 -0.19 6.50 -9.82
C ASP A 125 -0.24 5.74 -8.48
N ASP A 126 -0.63 6.37 -7.36
CA ASP A 126 -0.77 5.69 -6.06
C ASP A 126 -1.77 4.52 -6.11
N TYR A 127 -2.67 4.52 -7.11
CA TYR A 127 -3.68 3.51 -7.34
C TYR A 127 -3.53 2.80 -8.68
N ALA A 128 -2.35 2.88 -9.33
CA ALA A 128 -2.15 2.34 -10.66
C ALA A 128 -2.41 0.83 -10.75
N LEU A 129 -2.24 0.07 -9.65
CA LEU A 129 -2.62 -1.34 -9.63
C LEU A 129 -4.13 -1.54 -9.92
N MET A 130 -5.00 -0.65 -9.47
CA MET A 130 -6.44 -0.76 -9.76
C MET A 130 -6.76 -0.33 -11.19
N THR A 131 -6.12 0.73 -11.68
CA THR A 131 -6.39 1.26 -13.03
C THR A 131 -5.77 0.39 -14.12
N GLU A 132 -4.50 0.01 -13.98
CA GLU A 132 -3.76 -0.75 -15.00
C GLU A 132 -4.14 -2.24 -15.02
N LEU A 133 -4.32 -2.87 -13.86
CA LEU A 133 -4.53 -4.31 -13.78
C LEU A 133 -6.00 -4.70 -13.95
N LEU A 134 -6.91 -3.92 -13.37
CA LEU A 134 -8.34 -4.21 -13.35
C LEU A 134 -9.15 -3.31 -14.29
N GLY A 135 -8.52 -2.32 -14.94
CA GLY A 135 -9.20 -1.40 -15.84
C GLY A 135 -10.20 -0.49 -15.14
N ILE A 136 -10.02 -0.26 -13.83
CA ILE A 136 -10.92 0.58 -13.04
C ILE A 136 -10.64 2.06 -13.38
N PRO A 137 -11.67 2.89 -13.64
CA PRO A 137 -11.45 4.32 -13.86
C PRO A 137 -10.72 4.98 -12.70
N ALA A 138 -9.88 6.00 -12.98
CA ALA A 138 -9.07 6.67 -11.96
C ALA A 138 -9.91 7.21 -10.79
N ASP A 139 -11.10 7.76 -11.09
CA ASP A 139 -12.02 8.29 -10.08
C ASP A 139 -12.53 7.23 -9.10
N ASP A 140 -12.63 5.97 -9.55
CA ASP A 140 -13.07 4.83 -8.73
C ASP A 140 -11.89 4.06 -8.11
N ALA A 141 -10.65 4.36 -8.52
CA ALA A 141 -9.47 3.53 -8.19
C ALA A 141 -9.19 3.48 -6.68
N ARG A 142 -9.35 4.61 -5.97
CA ARG A 142 -9.22 4.63 -4.50
C ARG A 142 -10.31 3.79 -3.83
N LEU A 143 -11.57 3.89 -4.27
CA LEU A 143 -12.66 3.09 -3.72
C LEU A 143 -12.37 1.59 -3.89
N ALA A 144 -11.91 1.20 -5.08
CA ALA A 144 -11.52 -0.17 -5.36
C ALA A 144 -10.37 -0.66 -4.48
N ALA A 145 -9.33 0.17 -4.28
CA ALA A 145 -8.21 -0.13 -3.38
C ALA A 145 -8.66 -0.28 -1.92
N VAL A 146 -9.49 0.64 -1.43
CA VAL A 146 -10.06 0.58 -0.08
C VAL A 146 -10.83 -0.73 0.12
N ARG A 147 -11.72 -1.07 -0.81
CA ARG A 147 -12.52 -2.30 -0.75
C ARG A 147 -11.68 -3.56 -0.82
N PHE A 148 -10.68 -3.59 -1.70
CA PHE A 148 -9.74 -4.71 -1.76
C PHE A 148 -9.07 -4.92 -0.40
N ASN A 149 -8.56 -3.84 0.19
CA ASN A 149 -7.86 -3.89 1.45
C ASN A 149 -8.78 -4.19 2.66
N ASP A 150 -10.08 -3.90 2.56
CA ASP A 150 -11.07 -4.14 3.63
C ASP A 150 -11.61 -5.58 3.68
N MET A 151 -11.37 -6.39 2.64
CA MET A 151 -11.80 -7.79 2.61
C MET A 151 -11.25 -8.61 3.79
N ALA A 152 -12.00 -9.64 4.20
CA ALA A 152 -11.49 -10.65 5.12
C ALA A 152 -10.18 -11.27 4.58
N TYR A 153 -9.24 -11.61 5.47
CA TYR A 153 -7.90 -12.06 5.07
C TYR A 153 -7.94 -13.25 4.11
N ASP A 154 -8.75 -14.26 4.39
CA ASP A 154 -8.86 -15.49 3.59
C ASP A 154 -9.29 -15.20 2.14
N ARG A 155 -10.25 -14.30 1.96
CA ARG A 155 -10.67 -13.82 0.64
C ARG A 155 -9.57 -12.98 -0.02
N ARG A 156 -8.98 -12.06 0.74
CA ARG A 156 -7.97 -11.12 0.24
C ARG A 156 -6.72 -11.84 -0.23
N VAL A 157 -6.27 -12.89 0.45
CA VAL A 157 -5.09 -13.67 0.01
C VAL A 157 -5.35 -14.38 -1.30
N ILE A 158 -6.51 -15.02 -1.49
CA ILE A 158 -6.87 -15.66 -2.77
C ILE A 158 -6.89 -14.63 -3.89
N ALA A 159 -7.60 -13.51 -3.69
CA ALA A 159 -7.68 -12.44 -4.67
C ALA A 159 -6.29 -11.88 -5.02
N PHE A 160 -5.44 -11.62 -4.03
CA PHE A 160 -4.10 -11.09 -4.24
C PHE A 160 -3.21 -12.07 -5.02
N ARG A 161 -3.19 -13.35 -4.65
CA ARG A 161 -2.38 -14.37 -5.34
C ARG A 161 -2.81 -14.52 -6.79
N THR A 162 -4.11 -14.58 -7.06
CA THR A 162 -4.59 -14.76 -8.43
C THR A 162 -4.45 -13.49 -9.27
N ILE A 163 -4.88 -12.33 -8.76
CA ILE A 163 -4.95 -11.09 -9.53
C ILE A 163 -3.55 -10.46 -9.64
N VAL A 164 -2.85 -10.30 -8.52
CA VAL A 164 -1.58 -9.55 -8.46
C VAL A 164 -0.39 -10.46 -8.78
N GLU A 165 -0.37 -11.69 -8.25
CA GLU A 165 0.75 -12.61 -8.49
C GLU A 165 0.55 -13.56 -9.67
N GLY A 166 -0.62 -13.54 -10.32
CA GLY A 166 -0.91 -14.36 -11.49
C GLY A 166 -1.03 -15.86 -11.21
N TRP A 167 -1.32 -16.26 -9.96
CA TRP A 167 -1.50 -17.67 -9.62
C TRP A 167 -2.75 -18.25 -10.27
N SER A 168 -2.67 -19.49 -10.75
CA SER A 168 -3.85 -20.26 -11.16
C SER A 168 -4.70 -20.67 -9.95
N LEU A 169 -5.94 -21.08 -10.20
CA LEU A 169 -6.80 -21.65 -9.15
C LEU A 169 -6.19 -22.93 -8.56
N ASP A 170 -5.58 -23.77 -9.40
CA ASP A 170 -4.91 -25.00 -8.96
C ASP A 170 -3.75 -24.71 -8.01
N GLN A 171 -2.92 -23.70 -8.30
CA GLN A 171 -1.84 -23.27 -7.40
C GLN A 171 -2.38 -22.80 -6.05
N CYS A 172 -3.55 -22.14 -6.02
CA CYS A 172 -4.19 -21.74 -4.77
C CYS A 172 -4.70 -22.95 -3.97
N VAL A 173 -5.25 -23.96 -4.65
CA VAL A 173 -5.70 -25.22 -4.03
C VAL A 173 -4.50 -25.99 -3.46
N GLU A 174 -3.42 -26.12 -4.23
CA GLU A 174 -2.17 -26.77 -3.80
C GLU A 174 -1.53 -26.08 -2.59
N ALA A 175 -1.66 -24.74 -2.50
CA ALA A 175 -1.20 -23.96 -1.35
C ALA A 175 -2.09 -24.10 -0.10
N GLY A 176 -3.21 -24.82 -0.19
CA GLY A 176 -4.08 -25.14 0.94
C GLY A 176 -5.14 -24.08 1.26
N PHE A 177 -5.51 -23.21 0.30
CA PHE A 177 -6.57 -22.21 0.49
C PHE A 177 -8.00 -22.79 0.41
N GLY A 178 -8.16 -24.10 0.21
CA GLY A 178 -9.44 -24.79 0.10
C GLY A 178 -9.54 -25.64 -1.16
N ASP A 179 -10.72 -26.20 -1.43
CA ASP A 179 -10.98 -26.89 -2.69
C ASP A 179 -11.22 -25.89 -3.85
N HIS A 180 -11.25 -26.40 -5.08
CA HIS A 180 -11.40 -25.56 -6.27
C HIS A 180 -12.70 -24.74 -6.27
N ALA A 181 -13.80 -25.29 -5.74
CA ALA A 181 -15.09 -24.59 -5.68
C ALA A 181 -15.04 -23.42 -4.69
N HIS A 182 -14.40 -23.62 -3.54
CA HIS A 182 -14.16 -22.59 -2.55
C HIS A 182 -13.30 -21.45 -3.09
N VAL A 183 -12.12 -21.78 -3.66
CA VAL A 183 -11.21 -20.77 -4.23
C VAL A 183 -11.89 -19.96 -5.33
N GLN A 184 -12.62 -20.63 -6.23
CA GLN A 184 -13.36 -19.95 -7.30
C GLN A 184 -14.49 -19.05 -6.75
N SER A 185 -15.20 -19.51 -5.71
CA SER A 185 -16.24 -18.73 -5.03
C SER A 185 -15.67 -17.47 -4.37
N GLU A 186 -14.58 -17.59 -3.61
CA GLU A 186 -13.94 -16.45 -2.94
C GLU A 186 -13.37 -15.46 -3.94
N LEU A 187 -12.75 -15.91 -5.04
CA LEU A 187 -12.26 -15.02 -6.09
C LEU A 187 -13.40 -14.25 -6.75
N ARG A 188 -14.52 -14.91 -7.09
CA ARG A 188 -15.71 -14.23 -7.63
C ARG A 188 -16.28 -13.22 -6.65
N ALA A 189 -16.37 -13.57 -5.37
CA ALA A 189 -16.84 -12.67 -4.33
C ALA A 189 -15.91 -11.45 -4.17
N ALA A 190 -14.59 -11.65 -4.27
CA ALA A 190 -13.62 -10.56 -4.25
C ALA A 190 -13.79 -9.61 -5.44
N LEU A 191 -13.85 -10.15 -6.66
CA LEU A 191 -14.07 -9.37 -7.87
C LEU A 191 -15.38 -8.58 -7.82
N ALA A 192 -16.47 -9.20 -7.37
CA ALA A 192 -17.76 -8.52 -7.18
C ALA A 192 -17.70 -7.41 -6.11
N HIS A 193 -16.94 -7.62 -5.04
CA HIS A 193 -16.75 -6.62 -3.99
C HIS A 193 -16.01 -5.38 -4.51
N ILE A 194 -14.96 -5.59 -5.29
CA ILE A 194 -14.14 -4.52 -5.90
C ILE A 194 -14.92 -3.81 -7.01
N SER A 195 -15.63 -4.55 -7.86
CA SER A 195 -16.29 -4.01 -9.05
C SER A 195 -17.61 -3.27 -8.79
N ASN A 196 -18.20 -3.41 -7.60
CA ASN A 196 -19.44 -2.72 -7.26
C ASN A 196 -19.21 -1.22 -7.00
N THR A 197 -18.70 -0.46 -7.96
CA THR A 197 -18.33 0.96 -7.80
C THR A 197 -19.51 1.90 -7.59
N THR A 198 -20.74 1.37 -7.57
CA THR A 198 -21.92 2.09 -7.07
C THR A 198 -21.67 2.45 -5.60
N ASP A 199 -21.30 3.70 -5.36
CA ASP A 199 -21.23 4.24 -4.01
C ASP A 199 -22.67 4.54 -3.55
N PRO A 200 -23.21 3.86 -2.52
CA PRO A 200 -24.54 4.19 -2.01
C PRO A 200 -24.61 5.61 -1.42
N LEU A 201 -23.48 6.25 -1.11
CA LEU A 201 -23.40 7.62 -0.60
C LEU A 201 -23.23 8.66 -1.71
N ASN A 202 -22.88 8.23 -2.92
CA ASN A 202 -22.80 9.06 -4.11
C ASN A 202 -23.43 8.29 -5.27
N PRO A 203 -24.77 8.18 -5.34
CA PRO A 203 -25.39 7.71 -6.56
C PRO A 203 -24.89 8.67 -7.62
N ARG A 204 -24.05 8.19 -8.57
CA ARG A 204 -23.67 8.98 -9.74
C ARG A 204 -24.96 9.64 -10.20
N ILE A 205 -25.04 10.96 -10.10
CA ILE A 205 -26.20 11.70 -10.59
C ILE A 205 -26.09 11.51 -12.09
N VAL A 206 -26.66 10.42 -12.58
CA VAL A 206 -26.92 10.23 -13.99
C VAL A 206 -27.87 11.37 -14.31
N GLY A 207 -27.36 12.42 -14.95
CA GLY A 207 -28.26 13.42 -15.52
C GLY A 207 -29.28 12.69 -16.40
N ASP A 208 -30.52 13.19 -16.46
CA ASP A 208 -31.61 12.61 -17.28
C ASP A 208 -31.20 12.38 -18.75
N ASP A 209 -30.07 12.95 -19.17
CA ASP A 209 -29.50 13.00 -20.51
C ASP A 209 -28.52 11.84 -20.78
N GLY A 210 -28.13 11.06 -19.76
CA GLY A 210 -27.20 9.93 -19.90
C GLY A 210 -25.72 10.33 -20.07
N GLU A 211 -25.36 11.60 -19.86
CA GLU A 211 -23.97 12.06 -19.81
C GLU A 211 -23.44 12.02 -18.38
N PHE A 212 -22.22 11.48 -18.21
CA PHE A 212 -21.48 11.56 -16.96
C PHE A 212 -20.96 13.00 -16.80
N LEU A 213 -21.44 13.71 -15.77
CA LEU A 213 -20.86 14.98 -15.32
C LEU A 213 -19.53 14.77 -14.61
#